data_AF-A0A7S3U5G9-F1
#
_entry.id   AF-A0A7S3U5G9-F1
#
_cell.length_a   1.000
_cell.length_b   1.000
_cell.length_c   1.000
_cell.angle_alpha   90.00
_cell.angle_beta   90.00
_cell.angle_gamma   90.00
#
_symmetry.space_group_name_H-M   'P 1'
#
loop_
_entity.id
_entity.type
_entity.pdbx_description
1 polymer ?
#
loop_
_entity_poly.entity_id
_entity_poly.type
_entity_poly.pdbx_seq_one_letter_code
_entity_poly.pdbx_strand_id
1 'polypeptide(L)'
;MASAPAEEDELSFAASVDKVQEVTEQLAEFLVKFSDLEQRAILVPFLAGDAEPGSMDPTVEPHIDEARRFICHYLAIYSQCERDLILEKWRPAFDTRSLSSATESLTPSVTPPGSVTPTAVTPRA
;
A
#
# COMPACT_ATOMS: atom_id res chain seq x y z
N MET A 1 -40.04 19.44 15.44
CA MET A 1 -39.39 18.84 14.26
C MET A 1 -37.99 18.45 14.71
N ALA A 2 -37.71 17.15 14.69
CA ALA A 2 -36.53 16.56 15.30
C ALA A 2 -35.27 16.88 14.47
N SER A 3 -34.21 17.20 15.20
CA SER A 3 -32.86 17.46 14.72
C SER A 3 -32.10 16.13 14.70
N ALA A 4 -31.65 15.68 13.52
CA ALA A 4 -30.42 14.90 13.27
C ALA A 4 -30.41 14.44 11.79
N PRO A 5 -29.34 14.75 11.05
CA PRO A 5 -28.56 13.67 10.43
C PRO A 5 -27.07 13.99 10.60
N ALA A 6 -26.50 13.61 11.75
CA ALA A 6 -25.06 13.68 12.00
C ALA A 6 -24.43 12.28 12.14
N GLU A 7 -25.23 11.22 12.23
CA GLU A 7 -24.77 9.88 12.59
C GLU A 7 -24.56 8.95 11.37
N GLU A 8 -25.05 9.31 10.17
CA GLU A 8 -24.78 8.55 8.94
C GLU A 8 -23.41 8.90 8.31
N ASP A 9 -22.83 10.03 8.71
CA ASP A 9 -21.56 10.53 8.19
C ASP A 9 -20.36 9.82 8.87
N GLU A 10 -20.35 9.70 10.20
CA GLU A 10 -19.26 9.05 10.95
C GLU A 10 -19.03 7.58 10.57
N LEU A 11 -20.10 6.83 10.25
CA LEU A 11 -20.01 5.42 9.81
C LEU A 11 -19.48 5.28 8.38
N SER A 12 -19.81 6.22 7.48
CA SER A 12 -19.25 6.24 6.12
C SER A 12 -17.77 6.63 6.13
N PHE A 13 -17.38 7.55 7.01
CA PHE A 13 -15.97 7.89 7.23
C PHE A 13 -15.19 6.72 7.83
N ALA A 14 -15.71 6.02 8.84
CA ALA A 14 -15.05 4.85 9.43
C ALA A 14 -14.87 3.71 8.42
N ALA A 15 -15.91 3.38 7.65
CA ALA A 15 -15.83 2.37 6.59
C ALA A 15 -14.86 2.76 5.46
N SER A 16 -14.69 4.07 5.21
CA SER A 16 -13.72 4.58 4.24
C SER A 16 -12.27 4.46 4.74
N VAL A 17 -12.03 4.59 6.05
CA VAL A 17 -10.69 4.45 6.65
C VAL A 17 -10.20 3.00 6.58
N ASP A 18 -11.03 2.01 6.93
CA ASP A 18 -10.67 0.58 6.83
C ASP A 18 -10.36 0.20 5.38
N LYS A 19 -11.15 0.72 4.43
CA LYS A 19 -10.94 0.52 3.00
C LYS A 19 -9.64 1.17 2.50
N VAL A 20 -9.32 2.39 2.93
CA VAL A 20 -8.05 3.07 2.59
C VAL A 20 -6.85 2.28 3.13
N GLN A 21 -6.96 1.77 4.35
CA GLN A 21 -5.94 0.94 4.97
C GLN A 21 -5.73 -0.36 4.16
N GLU A 22 -6.80 -1.13 3.89
CA GLU A 22 -6.72 -2.37 3.11
C GLU A 22 -6.07 -2.15 1.73
N VAL A 23 -6.41 -1.05 1.06
CA VAL A 23 -5.85 -0.71 -0.25
C VAL A 23 -4.38 -0.33 -0.15
N THR A 24 -3.99 0.35 0.92
CA THR A 24 -2.59 0.66 1.21
C THR A 24 -1.78 -0.62 1.42
N GLU A 25 -2.33 -1.61 2.12
CA GLU A 25 -1.69 -2.91 2.35
C GLU A 25 -1.57 -3.72 1.05
N GLN A 26 -2.64 -3.77 0.23
CA GLN A 26 -2.60 -4.45 -1.07
C GLN A 26 -1.58 -3.80 -2.03
N LEU A 27 -1.46 -2.47 -2.00
CA LEU A 27 -0.45 -1.76 -2.77
C LEU A 27 0.96 -2.10 -2.27
N ALA A 28 1.15 -2.25 -0.96
CA ALA A 28 2.42 -2.66 -0.38
C ALA A 28 2.81 -4.10 -0.76
N GLU A 29 1.87 -5.04 -0.71
CA GLU A 29 2.08 -6.42 -1.16
C GLU A 29 2.41 -6.52 -2.66
N PHE A 30 1.89 -5.59 -3.47
CA PHE A 30 2.26 -5.49 -4.87
C PHE A 30 3.68 -4.94 -5.04
N LEU A 31 4.00 -3.85 -4.34
CA LEU A 31 5.27 -3.13 -4.50
C LEU A 31 6.48 -3.87 -3.91
N VAL A 32 6.30 -4.70 -2.87
CA VAL A 32 7.39 -5.49 -2.25
C VAL A 32 8.08 -6.44 -3.24
N LYS A 33 7.44 -6.73 -4.38
CA LYS A 33 8.00 -7.57 -5.47
C LYS A 33 9.05 -6.83 -6.31
N PHE A 34 9.18 -5.52 -6.13
CA PHE A 34 10.10 -4.65 -6.87
C PHE A 34 11.20 -4.14 -5.94
N SER A 35 12.36 -3.81 -6.49
CA SER A 35 13.43 -3.15 -5.73
C SER A 35 13.06 -1.71 -5.34
N ASP A 36 13.72 -1.12 -4.34
CA ASP A 36 13.49 0.27 -3.91
C ASP A 36 13.48 1.28 -5.07
N LEU A 37 14.40 1.09 -6.01
CA LEU A 37 14.56 1.99 -7.15
C LEU A 37 13.38 1.85 -8.14
N GLU A 38 12.93 0.63 -8.36
CA GLU A 38 11.76 0.32 -9.17
C GLU A 38 10.46 0.79 -8.50
N GLN A 39 10.27 0.53 -7.20
CA GLN A 39 9.13 1.03 -6.42
C GLN A 39 9.03 2.55 -6.52
N ARG A 40 10.17 3.24 -6.41
CA ARG A 40 10.23 4.70 -6.61
C ARG A 40 9.84 5.07 -8.03
N ALA A 41 10.40 4.41 -9.04
CA ALA A 41 10.05 4.68 -10.43
C ALA A 41 8.56 4.45 -10.72
N ILE A 42 7.94 3.45 -10.11
CA ILE A 42 6.51 3.16 -10.22
C ILE A 42 5.67 4.26 -9.55
N LEU A 43 6.07 4.74 -8.36
CA LEU A 43 5.31 5.71 -7.56
C LEU A 43 5.53 7.19 -7.95
N VAL A 44 6.63 7.52 -8.61
CA VAL A 44 6.98 8.90 -9.04
C VAL A 44 5.81 9.63 -9.71
N PRO A 45 5.10 9.07 -10.71
CA PRO A 45 3.99 9.75 -11.37
C PRO A 45 2.85 10.13 -10.42
N PHE A 46 2.65 9.35 -9.36
CA PHE A 46 1.55 9.54 -8.41
C PHE A 46 1.92 10.48 -7.25
N LEU A 47 3.19 10.47 -6.82
CA LEU A 47 3.64 11.20 -5.62
C LEU A 47 4.39 12.49 -5.93
N ALA A 48 5.17 12.54 -7.01
CA ALA A 48 5.95 13.72 -7.38
C ALA A 48 5.15 14.71 -8.23
N GLY A 49 4.05 14.28 -8.84
CA GLY A 49 3.23 15.12 -9.73
C GLY A 49 3.93 15.53 -11.04
N ASP A 50 5.12 14.97 -11.31
CA ASP A 50 5.96 15.31 -12.46
C ASP A 50 5.57 14.56 -13.74
N ALA A 51 4.73 13.51 -13.66
CA ALA A 51 4.36 12.69 -14.81
C ALA A 51 2.90 12.23 -14.73
N GLU A 52 2.21 12.27 -15.87
CA GLU A 52 0.87 11.69 -16.00
C GLU A 52 0.92 10.18 -15.75
N PRO A 53 0.13 9.64 -14.79
CA PRO A 53 0.21 8.23 -14.35
C PRO A 53 -0.20 7.16 -15.39
N GLY A 54 -0.37 7.55 -16.66
CA GLY A 54 -0.59 6.65 -17.80
C GLY A 54 0.21 7.01 -19.05
N SER A 55 1.18 7.93 -18.95
CA SER A 55 2.06 8.27 -20.07
C SER A 55 3.07 7.15 -20.30
N MET A 56 3.03 6.56 -21.50
CA MET A 56 3.99 5.55 -21.93
C MET A 56 5.34 6.21 -22.19
N ASP A 57 6.27 6.04 -21.26
CA ASP A 57 7.64 6.52 -21.42
C ASP A 57 8.47 5.43 -22.12
N PRO A 58 8.95 5.65 -23.35
CA PRO A 58 9.71 4.64 -24.10
C PRO A 58 11.08 4.32 -23.48
N THR A 59 11.52 5.09 -22.48
CA THR A 59 12.79 4.87 -21.77
C THR A 59 12.65 4.00 -20.52
N VAL A 60 11.42 3.74 -20.07
CA VAL A 60 11.11 2.94 -18.88
C VAL A 60 10.99 1.47 -19.25
N GLU A 61 11.46 0.60 -18.37
CA GLU A 61 11.36 -0.84 -18.56
C GLU A 61 9.88 -1.29 -18.67
N PRO A 62 9.54 -2.22 -19.58
CA PRO A 62 8.15 -2.62 -19.82
C PRO A 62 7.39 -3.08 -18.57
N HIS A 63 8.04 -3.77 -17.64
CA HIS A 63 7.41 -4.24 -16.41
C HIS A 63 7.10 -3.12 -15.41
N ILE A 64 7.88 -2.03 -15.45
CA ILE A 64 7.64 -0.82 -14.65
C ILE A 64 6.47 -0.03 -15.23
N ASP A 65 6.39 0.09 -16.55
CA ASP A 65 5.24 0.72 -17.22
C ASP A 65 3.94 -0.05 -16.96
N GLU A 66 3.99 -1.39 -17.03
CA GLU A 66 2.84 -2.25 -16.69
C GLU A 66 2.42 -2.08 -15.23
N ALA A 67 3.37 -2.01 -14.30
CA ALA A 67 3.08 -1.77 -12.89
C ALA A 67 2.44 -0.40 -12.63
N ARG A 68 2.92 0.65 -13.30
CA ARG A 68 2.31 1.99 -13.25
C ARG A 68 0.86 1.95 -13.75
N ARG A 69 0.61 1.31 -14.89
CA ARG A 69 -0.74 1.15 -15.44
C ARG A 69 -1.63 0.39 -14.48
N PHE A 70 -1.14 -0.71 -13.90
CA PHE A 70 -1.89 -1.48 -12.92
C PHE A 70 -2.34 -0.60 -11.75
N ILE A 71 -1.42 0.16 -11.14
CA ILE A 71 -1.74 1.08 -10.03
C ILE A 71 -2.71 2.18 -10.48
N CYS A 72 -2.52 2.75 -11.66
CA CYS A 72 -3.42 3.77 -12.20
C CYS A 72 -4.86 3.24 -12.35
N HIS A 73 -5.03 2.05 -12.95
CA HIS A 73 -6.35 1.43 -13.11
C HIS A 73 -6.95 1.01 -11.77
N TYR A 74 -6.11 0.45 -10.88
CA TYR A 74 -6.52 0.02 -9.55
C TYR A 74 -7.00 1.21 -8.72
N LEU A 75 -6.31 2.34 -8.75
CA LEU A 75 -6.72 3.56 -8.03
C LEU A 75 -7.91 4.28 -8.70
N ALA A 76 -8.17 4.08 -9.99
CA ALA A 76 -9.22 4.79 -10.73
C ALA A 76 -10.65 4.55 -10.20
N ILE A 77 -10.89 3.45 -9.48
CA ILE A 77 -12.20 3.14 -8.89
C ILE A 77 -12.47 3.89 -7.58
N TYR A 78 -11.44 4.53 -7.01
CA TYR A 78 -11.53 5.26 -5.75
C TYR A 78 -11.75 6.75 -6.00
N SER A 79 -12.46 7.40 -5.07
CA SER A 79 -12.63 8.85 -5.09
C SER A 79 -11.28 9.56 -4.99
N GLN A 80 -11.21 10.82 -5.41
CA GLN A 80 -9.97 11.59 -5.33
C GLN A 80 -9.46 11.70 -3.89
N CYS A 81 -10.35 11.94 -2.93
CA CYS A 81 -10.00 12.01 -1.51
C CYS A 81 -9.40 10.67 -0.99
N GLU A 82 -9.99 9.52 -1.34
CA GLU A 82 -9.44 8.22 -0.96
C GLU A 82 -8.05 8.00 -1.57
N ARG A 83 -7.87 8.33 -2.85
CA ARG A 83 -6.57 8.23 -3.52
C ARG A 83 -5.51 9.09 -2.84
N ASP A 84 -5.85 10.33 -2.49
CA ASP A 84 -4.93 11.23 -1.80
C ASP A 84 -4.53 10.67 -0.44
N LEU A 85 -5.48 10.12 0.33
CA LEU A 85 -5.21 9.49 1.63
C LEU A 85 -4.32 8.25 1.50
N ILE A 86 -4.55 7.39 0.50
CA ILE A 86 -3.71 6.22 0.22
C ILE A 86 -2.29 6.69 -0.11
N LEU A 87 -2.15 7.62 -1.06
CA LEU A 87 -0.85 8.14 -1.51
C LEU A 87 -0.10 8.90 -0.41
N GLU A 88 -0.80 9.57 0.50
CA GLU A 88 -0.20 10.28 1.63
C GLU A 88 0.59 9.33 2.55
N LYS A 89 0.13 8.08 2.71
CA LYS A 89 0.86 7.06 3.49
C LYS A 89 2.23 6.72 2.90
N TRP A 90 2.39 6.88 1.58
CA TRP A 90 3.63 6.56 0.87
C TRP A 90 4.63 7.72 0.83
N ARG A 91 4.19 8.97 1.04
CA ARG A 91 5.07 10.15 0.98
C ARG A 91 6.29 10.08 1.89
N PRO A 92 6.17 9.75 3.20
CA PRO A 92 7.33 9.72 4.09
C PRO A 92 8.41 8.72 3.62
N ALA A 93 7.98 7.57 3.10
CA ALA A 93 8.88 6.54 2.59
C ALA A 93 9.53 6.94 1.27
N PHE A 94 8.76 7.61 0.40
CA PHE A 94 9.23 8.14 -0.87
C PHE A 94 10.30 9.22 -0.68
N ASP A 95 10.08 10.14 0.27
CA ASP A 95 10.99 11.24 0.58
C ASP A 95 12.30 10.74 1.22
N THR A 96 12.21 9.75 2.11
CA THR A 96 13.36 9.18 2.82
C THR A 96 14.08 8.05 2.06
N ARG A 97 13.64 7.72 0.83
CA ARG A 97 14.16 6.59 0.03
C ARG A 97 14.08 5.23 0.75
N SER A 98 13.21 5.10 1.74
CA SER A 98 13.05 3.88 2.55
C SER A 98 11.76 3.13 2.16
N LEU A 99 11.55 2.90 0.87
CA LEU A 99 10.30 2.32 0.36
C LEU A 99 10.13 0.85 0.75
N SER A 100 11.19 0.04 0.70
CA SER A 100 11.16 -1.36 1.13
C SER A 100 10.74 -1.50 2.60
N SER A 101 11.32 -0.69 3.49
CA SER A 101 10.95 -0.69 4.91
C SER A 101 9.49 -0.28 5.14
N ALA A 102 8.95 0.60 4.31
CA ALA A 102 7.54 0.99 4.37
C ALA A 102 6.64 -0.12 3.82
N THR A 103 7.00 -0.76 2.70
CA THR A 103 6.25 -1.92 2.19
C THR A 103 6.20 -3.05 3.21
N GLU A 104 7.32 -3.39 3.84
CA GLU A 104 7.38 -4.45 4.87
C GLU A 104 6.59 -4.09 6.13
N SER A 105 6.60 -2.81 6.53
CA SER A 105 5.82 -2.35 7.69
C SER A 105 4.32 -2.29 7.42
N LEU A 106 3.91 -2.09 6.16
CA LEU A 106 2.52 -2.01 5.74
C LEU A 106 1.94 -3.39 5.40
N THR A 107 2.77 -4.35 5.00
CA THR A 107 2.32 -5.74 4.90
C THR A 107 2.08 -6.30 6.30
N PRO A 108 0.94 -6.94 6.58
CA PRO A 108 0.73 -7.60 7.86
C PRO A 108 1.84 -8.62 8.07
N SER A 109 2.62 -8.44 9.15
CA SER A 109 3.68 -9.35 9.53
C SER A 109 3.06 -10.73 9.78
N VAL A 110 3.11 -11.60 8.78
CA VAL A 110 2.78 -13.02 8.91
C VAL A 110 3.84 -13.61 9.84
N THR A 111 3.58 -13.51 11.15
CA THR A 111 4.33 -14.26 12.15
C THR A 111 4.05 -15.73 11.83
N PRO A 112 5.04 -16.54 11.42
CA PRO A 112 4.79 -17.94 11.14
C PRO A 112 4.24 -18.60 12.41
N PRO A 113 3.05 -19.24 12.37
CA PRO A 113 2.54 -19.97 13.50
C PRO A 113 3.36 -21.26 13.65
N GLY A 114 4.33 -21.25 14.56
CA GLY A 114 4.96 -22.48 15.03
C GLY A 114 6.48 -22.46 15.09
N SER A 115 7.05 -21.75 16.06
CA SER A 115 8.34 -22.16 16.63
C SER A 115 8.05 -22.90 17.95
N VAL A 116 7.49 -24.10 17.84
CA VAL A 116 7.34 -24.98 19.00
C VAL A 116 8.71 -25.61 19.25
N THR A 117 9.44 -25.09 20.22
CA THR A 117 10.69 -25.69 20.69
C THR A 117 10.39 -27.12 21.16
N PRO A 118 10.96 -28.18 20.56
CA PRO A 118 10.75 -29.52 21.07
C PRO A 118 11.45 -29.64 22.43
N THR A 119 10.67 -29.71 23.51
CA THR A 119 11.15 -30.08 24.84
C THR A 119 11.68 -31.51 24.75
N ALA A 120 13.01 -31.66 24.84
CA ALA A 120 13.66 -32.95 24.92
C ALA A 120 13.19 -33.68 26.19
N VAL A 121 12.42 -34.74 26.03
CA VAL A 121 12.06 -35.64 27.13
C VAL A 121 13.20 -36.64 27.31
N THR A 122 13.93 -36.51 28.42
CA THR A 122 14.99 -37.45 28.81
C THR A 122 14.36 -38.78 29.28
N PRO A 123 14.64 -39.94 28.66
CA PRO A 123 14.20 -41.22 29.20
C PRO A 123 14.99 -41.55 30.47
N ARG A 124 14.27 -41.98 31.51
CA ARG A 124 14.83 -42.45 32.77
C ARG A 124 15.23 -43.93 32.62
N ALA A 125 16.46 -44.25 33.02
CA ALA A 125 16.99 -45.61 33.08
C ALA A 125 16.29 -46.47 34.14
#